data_AF-A0A7V8X6K2-F1
#
_entry.id   AF-A0A7V8X6K2-F1
#
_cell.length_a   1.000
_cell.length_b   1.000
_cell.length_c   1.000
_cell.angle_alpha   90.00
_cell.angle_beta   90.00
_cell.angle_gamma   90.00
#
_symmetry.space_group_name_H-M   'P 1'
#
loop_
_entity.id
_entity.type
_entity.pdbx_description
1 polymer ?
#
loop_
_entity_poly.entity_id
_entity_poly.type
_entity_poly.pdbx_seq_one_letter_code
_entity_poly.pdbx_strand_id
1 'polypeptide(L)' 'MPKYDFACDDCGALFERERPVEERDAPVSCPVCATLSRRKVSSP' A
#
# COMPACT_ATOMS: atom_id res chain seq x y z
N MET A 1 -15.43 -2.28 2.77
CA MET A 1 -14.15 -2.15 3.50
C MET A 1 -13.41 -0.94 2.96
N PRO A 2 -12.64 -0.19 3.75
CA PRO A 2 -11.91 0.97 3.24
C PRO A 2 -10.80 0.51 2.30
N LYS A 3 -10.59 1.31 1.26
CA LYS A 3 -9.52 1.12 0.29
C LYS A 3 -8.39 2.08 0.59
N TYR A 4 -7.17 1.60 0.44
CA TYR A 4 -5.97 2.38 0.68
C TYR A 4 -5.02 2.25 -0.50
N ASP A 5 -4.44 3.38 -0.90
CA ASP A 5 -3.38 3.43 -1.87
C ASP A 5 -2.05 3.04 -1.23
N PHE A 6 -1.28 2.21 -1.93
CA PHE A 6 0.05 1.80 -1.56
C PHE A 6 1.02 2.16 -2.68
N ALA A 7 2.22 2.57 -2.30
CA ALA A 7 3.29 2.89 -3.20
C ALA A 7 4.49 2.00 -2.90
N CYS A 8 5.03 1.35 -3.92
CA CYS A 8 6.31 0.67 -3.82
C CYS A 8 7.44 1.66 -4.02
N ASP A 9 8.34 1.77 -3.04
CA ASP A 9 9.54 2.60 -3.17
C ASP A 9 10.61 1.99 -4.08
N ASP A 10 10.53 0.69 -4.33
CA ASP A 10 11.53 -0.04 -5.12
C ASP A 10 11.23 0.04 -6.63
N CYS A 11 10.03 -0.35 -7.04
CA CYS A 11 9.61 -0.33 -8.44
C CYS A 11 8.72 0.87 -8.82
N GLY A 12 8.33 1.71 -7.85
CA GLY A 12 7.44 2.86 -8.09
C GLY A 12 5.98 2.50 -8.35
N ALA A 13 5.60 1.22 -8.28
CA ALA A 13 4.24 0.78 -8.56
C ALA A 13 3.24 1.34 -7.53
N LEU A 14 2.13 1.89 -8.03
CA LEU A 14 1.00 2.37 -7.24
C LEU A 14 -0.15 1.37 -7.37
N PHE A 15 -0.72 0.95 -6.24
CA PHE A 15 -1.84 0.02 -6.24
C PHE A 15 -2.79 0.27 -5.08
N GLU A 16 -4.08 -0.01 -5.30
CA GLU A 16 -5.13 0.10 -4.31
C GLU A 16 -5.40 -1.26 -3.65
N ARG A 17 -5.54 -1.29 -2.33
CA ARG A 17 -5.94 -2.48 -1.59
C ARG A 17 -7.01 -2.20 -0.55
N GLU A 18 -8.01 -3.08 -0.51
CA GLU A 18 -9.01 -3.15 0.54
C GLU A 18 -8.38 -3.73 1.81
N ARG A 19 -8.38 -2.97 2.91
CA ARG A 19 -7.91 -3.44 4.22
C ARG A 19 -8.79 -2.91 5.33
N PRO A 20 -8.93 -3.63 6.45
CA PRO A 20 -9.52 -3.07 7.65
C PRO A 20 -8.65 -1.95 8.22
N VAL A 21 -9.24 -1.09 9.04
CA VAL A 21 -8.56 0.05 9.66
C VAL A 21 -7.38 -0.40 10.53
N GLU A 22 -7.48 -1.56 11.17
CA GLU A 22 -6.43 -2.15 12.00
C GLU A 22 -5.17 -2.56 11.22
N GLU A 23 -5.33 -2.98 9.96
CA GLU A 23 -4.22 -3.38 9.08
C GLU A 23 -3.77 -2.26 8.14
N ARG A 24 -4.34 -1.07 8.27
CA ARG A 24 -4.07 0.07 7.38
C ARG A 24 -2.60 0.49 7.37
N ASP A 25 -1.92 0.36 8.51
CA ASP A 25 -0.52 0.71 8.69
C ASP A 25 0.42 -0.50 8.53
N ALA A 26 -0.13 -1.68 8.20
CA ALA A 26 0.66 -2.87 7.91
C ALA A 26 1.35 -2.77 6.54
N PRO A 27 2.64 -3.17 6.42
CA PRO A 27 3.33 -3.21 5.14
C PRO A 27 2.75 -4.32 4.26
N VAL A 28 2.69 -4.07 2.95
CA VAL A 28 2.09 -5.02 1.98
C VAL A 28 3.09 -5.36 0.88
N SER A 29 3.11 -6.63 0.45
CA SER A 29 3.95 -7.02 -0.69
C SER A 29 3.44 -6.40 -1.99
N CYS A 30 4.36 -5.79 -2.73
CA CYS A 30 4.09 -5.23 -4.04
C CYS A 30 3.69 -6.34 -5.02
N PRO A 31 2.60 -6.19 -5.79
CA PRO A 31 2.22 -7.19 -6.80
C PRO A 31 3.18 -7.25 -8.00
N VAL A 32 4.12 -6.31 -8.12
CA VAL A 32 5.07 -6.22 -9.25
C VAL A 32 6.42 -6.84 -8.91
N CYS A 33 7.03 -6.44 -7.79
CA CYS A 33 8.37 -6.88 -7.40
C CYS A 33 8.41 -7.70 -6.11
N ALA A 34 7.27 -7.97 -5.48
CA ALA A 34 7.14 -8.67 -4.19
C ALA A 34 7.80 -7.97 -2.98
N THR A 35 8.42 -6.81 -3.16
CA THR A 35 9.01 -5.99 -2.08
C THR A 35 7.93 -5.41 -1.15
N LEU A 36 8.27 -5.19 0.12
CA LEU A 36 7.37 -4.54 1.07
C LEU A 36 7.16 -3.07 0.71
N SER A 37 5.91 -2.74 0.41
CA SER A 37 5.41 -1.40 0.11
C SER A 37 4.68 -0.82 1.31
N ARG A 38 4.80 0.51 1.46
CA ARG A 38 4.12 1.28 2.50
C ARG A 38 2.86 1.94 1.97
N ARG A 39 1.91 2.19 2.87
CA ARG A 39 0.69 2.91 2.53
C ARG A 39 1.04 4.34 2.12
N LYS A 40 0.53 4.74 0.96
CA LYS A 40 0.58 6.12 0.51
C LYS A 40 -0.52 6.89 1.23
N VAL A 41 -0.16 7.56 2.32
CA VAL A 41 -1.03 8.57 2.93
C VAL A 41 -0.92 9.84 2.10
N SER A 42 -1.89 10.07 1.22
CA SER A 42 -2.14 11.39 0.65
C SER A 42 -2.58 12.31 1.79
N SER A 43 -1.62 13.01 2.39
CA SER A 43 -1.92 14.13 3.27
C SER A 43 -2.42 15.30 2.41
N PRO A 44 -3.50 16.01 2.80
CA PRO A 44 -3.97 17.20 2.10
C PRO A 44 -2.99 18.38 2.22
#